data_AF-A0A8C5MG23-F1
#
_entry.id   AF-A0A8C5MG23-F1
#
_cell.length_a   1.000
_cell.length_b   1.000
_cell.length_c   1.000
_cell.angle_alpha   90.00
_cell.angle_beta   90.00
_cell.angle_gamma   90.00
#
_symmetry.space_group_name_H-M   'P 1'
#
loop_
_entity.id
_entity.type
_entity.pdbx_description
1 polymer ?
#
loop_
_entity_poly.entity_id
_entity_poly.type
_entity_poly.pdbx_seq_one_letter_code
_entity_poly.pdbx_strand_id
1 'polypeptide(L)'
;MQIGKTGISEAERAHRKERGLCFYCAGADHFRLQCPQRPRGSRGETNKSGQRTANTQVIGSLYASFVDDEKKKTRILVPISLTWEGVHLETEAFLDSGASGNFMDRCFAAKNLLPLVLKERPLMVEAIDGKPLSCPHITHDTIDVCMTTGVLHRETIRFQIIDSPSCPVVLGFPWLIEHNPVIDWAQRDIKCWGPSCQSKCLGRVNVIGSLNIATAPPLSTEVPECYMALKEVFSKTRTEVLPPHRPYDCAIELLPGTMPPRGHVYPLSQKENDIMEEYIRENLERGFIRRSSSPAGAGFFFVSKKEGDLRPCIDYRGLNRITIRNAYPIPLITELFDRLKGPVFIRSLIYAERTTWSGLRRGMNGKRLLIHVAGIMNT
;
A
#
# COMPACT_ATOMS: atom_id res chain seq x y z
N MET A 1 -45.10 1.72 -7.35
CA MET A 1 -44.70 0.58 -6.49
C MET A 1 -43.44 -0.02 -7.11
N GLN A 2 -42.39 -0.25 -6.31
CA GLN A 2 -41.01 -0.69 -6.68
C GLN A 2 -40.19 0.25 -7.58
N ILE A 3 -39.49 1.22 -6.96
CA ILE A 3 -38.39 1.99 -7.58
C ILE A 3 -37.09 1.44 -7.00
N GLY A 4 -36.48 0.49 -7.70
CA GLY A 4 -35.23 -0.15 -7.30
C GLY A 4 -34.42 -0.59 -8.52
N LYS A 5 -33.37 0.18 -8.83
CA LYS A 5 -32.20 -0.20 -9.66
C LYS A 5 -32.46 -0.53 -11.15
N THR A 6 -33.14 0.34 -11.88
CA THR A 6 -32.88 0.45 -13.33
C THR A 6 -31.87 1.59 -13.56
N GLY A 7 -30.77 1.29 -14.25
CA GLY A 7 -29.80 2.31 -14.67
C GLY A 7 -30.46 3.30 -15.62
N ILE A 8 -30.14 4.58 -15.48
CA ILE A 8 -30.63 5.62 -16.39
C ILE A 8 -30.05 5.34 -17.78
N SER A 9 -30.90 5.30 -18.82
CA SER A 9 -30.47 5.08 -20.20
C SER A 9 -29.55 6.22 -20.67
N GLU A 10 -28.69 5.96 -21.66
CA GLU A 10 -27.76 6.98 -22.17
C GLU A 10 -28.47 8.21 -22.73
N ALA A 11 -29.61 8.01 -23.41
CA ALA A 11 -30.45 9.09 -23.92
C ALA A 11 -30.98 9.98 -22.77
N GLU A 12 -31.46 9.38 -21.69
CA GLU A 12 -31.95 10.11 -20.52
C GLU A 12 -30.82 10.80 -19.75
N ARG A 13 -29.62 10.21 -19.76
CA ARG A 13 -28.41 10.81 -19.16
C ARG A 13 -27.95 12.05 -19.95
N ALA A 14 -28.01 12.00 -21.27
CA ALA A 14 -27.71 13.14 -22.13
C ALA A 14 -28.72 14.28 -21.91
N HIS A 15 -30.02 13.95 -21.90
CA HIS A 15 -31.09 14.92 -21.64
C HIS A 15 -30.94 15.63 -20.29
N ARG A 16 -30.65 14.89 -19.21
CA ARG A 16 -30.42 15.48 -17.88
C ARG A 16 -29.16 16.32 -17.81
N LYS A 17 -28.12 15.98 -18.58
CA LYS A 17 -26.88 16.78 -18.67
C LYS A 17 -27.12 18.09 -19.39
N GLU A 18 -27.87 18.08 -20.48
CA GLU A 18 -28.20 19.27 -21.27
C GLU A 18 -29.08 20.25 -20.49
N ARG A 19 -30.02 19.74 -19.69
CA ARG A 19 -30.98 20.56 -18.93
C ARG A 19 -30.59 20.81 -17.46
N GLY A 20 -29.39 20.39 -17.03
CA GLY A 20 -28.91 20.62 -15.67
C GLY A 20 -29.71 19.92 -14.57
N LEU A 21 -30.31 18.75 -14.86
CA LEU A 21 -31.20 18.03 -13.96
C LEU A 21 -30.48 16.97 -13.12
N CYS A 22 -30.98 16.71 -11.92
CA CYS A 22 -30.41 15.73 -11.01
C CYS A 22 -30.43 14.30 -11.58
N PHE A 23 -29.26 13.64 -11.64
CA PHE A 23 -29.11 12.24 -12.07
C PHE A 23 -29.69 11.20 -11.09
N TYR A 24 -30.42 11.61 -10.05
CA TYR A 24 -31.12 10.68 -9.16
C TYR A 24 -32.63 10.88 -9.22
N CYS A 25 -33.14 12.08 -8.91
CA CYS A 25 -34.57 12.37 -8.86
C CYS A 25 -35.11 13.19 -10.06
N ALA A 26 -34.26 13.58 -11.01
CA ALA A 26 -34.61 14.46 -12.13
C ALA A 26 -35.06 15.89 -11.76
N GLY A 27 -34.92 16.32 -10.50
CA GLY A 27 -35.22 17.70 -10.09
C GLY A 27 -34.19 18.71 -10.62
N ALA A 28 -34.62 19.95 -10.82
CA ALA A 28 -33.76 21.08 -11.13
C ALA A 28 -32.98 21.55 -9.88
N ASP A 29 -31.92 22.33 -10.09
CA ASP A 29 -31.17 23.08 -9.07
C ASP A 29 -30.26 22.29 -8.11
N HIS A 30 -30.02 21.00 -8.36
CA HIS A 30 -29.04 20.24 -7.58
C HIS A 30 -28.47 19.05 -8.34
N PHE A 31 -27.21 18.73 -8.04
CA PHE A 31 -26.57 17.53 -8.58
C PHE A 31 -26.78 16.32 -7.67
N ARG A 32 -26.57 15.12 -8.22
CA ARG A 32 -26.81 13.81 -7.56
C ARG A 32 -26.26 13.71 -6.13
N LEU A 33 -25.14 14.36 -5.83
CA LEU A 33 -24.52 14.34 -4.50
C LEU A 33 -25.32 15.08 -3.43
N GLN A 34 -26.09 16.08 -3.83
CA GLN A 34 -26.89 16.97 -2.97
C GLN A 34 -28.39 16.63 -3.05
N CYS A 35 -28.75 15.48 -3.65
CA CYS A 35 -30.14 15.10 -3.83
C CYS A 35 -30.80 14.73 -2.50
N PRO A 36 -31.87 15.43 -2.08
CA PRO A 36 -32.55 15.18 -0.81
C PRO A 36 -33.25 13.81 -0.76
N GLN A 37 -33.51 13.23 -1.93
CA GLN A 37 -34.15 11.92 -2.09
C GLN A 37 -33.14 10.75 -2.06
N ARG A 38 -31.84 11.03 -1.94
CA ARG A 38 -30.79 10.00 -1.95
C ARG A 38 -30.66 9.37 -0.54
N PRO A 39 -30.75 8.03 -0.40
CA PRO A 39 -30.55 7.35 0.87
C PRO A 39 -29.13 7.60 1.39
N ARG A 40 -29.01 8.13 2.62
CA ARG A 40 -27.72 8.35 3.28
C ARG A 40 -27.12 7.00 3.68
N GLY A 41 -26.03 6.60 3.04
CA GLY A 41 -25.22 5.46 3.47
C GLY A 41 -24.46 5.82 4.75
N SER A 42 -24.61 4.98 5.77
CA SER A 42 -24.01 5.07 7.10
C SER A 42 -22.47 5.16 7.06
N ARG A 43 -21.93 6.28 7.58
CA ARG A 43 -20.56 6.41 8.10
C ARG A 43 -20.63 6.95 9.53
N GLY A 44 -19.88 6.30 10.42
CA GLY A 44 -19.87 6.55 11.85
C GLY A 44 -19.46 7.97 12.24
N GLU A 45 -20.09 8.41 13.32
CA GLU A 45 -19.92 9.69 14.00
C GLU A 45 -18.58 9.78 14.74
N THR A 46 -18.01 10.99 14.81
CA THR A 46 -17.47 11.52 16.07
C THR A 46 -17.82 13.00 16.19
N ASN A 47 -18.55 13.30 17.26
CA ASN A 47 -19.02 14.60 17.72
C ASN A 47 -17.88 15.54 18.13
N LYS A 48 -18.10 16.85 17.98
CA LYS A 48 -18.01 17.81 19.10
C LYS A 48 -18.64 19.16 18.74
N SER A 49 -19.67 19.49 19.51
CA SER A 49 -20.31 20.79 19.66
C SER A 49 -19.53 21.67 20.65
N GLY A 50 -19.56 23.00 20.45
CA GLY A 50 -19.04 24.00 21.38
C GLY A 50 -19.38 25.41 20.89
N GLN A 51 -19.93 26.21 21.79
CA GLN A 51 -20.80 27.37 21.55
C GLN A 51 -20.07 28.65 21.10
N ARG A 52 -20.85 29.53 20.45
CA ARG A 52 -20.54 30.92 20.14
C ARG A 52 -20.62 31.80 21.40
N THR A 53 -19.62 32.65 21.60
CA THR A 53 -19.76 33.97 22.24
C THR A 53 -18.90 34.96 21.47
N ALA A 54 -19.50 36.09 21.08
CA ALA A 54 -18.85 37.18 20.36
C ALA A 54 -18.09 38.09 21.33
N ASN A 55 -16.89 38.56 20.95
CA ASN A 55 -16.57 39.99 20.92
C ASN A 55 -15.16 40.29 20.37
N THR A 56 -15.15 41.22 19.41
CA THR A 56 -14.25 42.37 19.26
C THR A 56 -12.75 42.16 18.91
N GLN A 57 -12.45 42.53 17.65
CA GLN A 57 -11.23 43.15 17.11
C GLN A 57 -9.86 42.75 17.66
N VAL A 58 -9.06 42.07 16.82
CA VAL A 58 -7.81 42.64 16.29
C VAL A 58 -7.67 42.21 14.83
N ILE A 59 -7.52 43.20 13.95
CA ILE A 59 -7.26 43.04 12.52
C ILE A 59 -5.78 42.65 12.36
N GLY A 60 -5.53 41.46 11.79
CA GLY A 60 -4.20 41.05 11.36
C GLY A 60 -4.09 39.53 11.21
N SER A 61 -3.63 39.07 10.03
CA SER A 61 -3.09 37.71 9.80
C SER A 61 -3.98 36.58 9.24
N LEU A 62 -5.19 36.80 8.72
CA LEU A 62 -6.03 35.70 8.18
C LEU A 62 -5.96 35.46 6.65
N TYR A 63 -5.16 36.22 5.90
CA TYR A 63 -5.02 35.99 4.45
C TYR A 63 -3.95 34.94 4.07
N ALA A 64 -3.07 34.53 5.00
CA ALA A 64 -1.97 33.60 4.69
C ALA A 64 -2.38 32.12 4.76
N SER A 65 -3.39 31.76 5.56
CA SER A 65 -3.71 30.34 5.86
C SER A 65 -4.67 29.68 4.86
N PHE A 66 -5.51 30.43 4.14
CA PHE A 66 -6.42 29.85 3.14
C PHE A 66 -5.76 29.56 1.79
N VAL A 67 -4.68 30.26 1.45
CA VAL A 67 -3.97 30.07 0.17
C VAL A 67 -3.08 28.82 0.20
N ASP A 68 -2.57 28.46 1.39
CA ASP A 68 -1.60 27.38 1.54
C ASP A 68 -2.24 25.99 1.39
N ASP A 69 -3.47 25.81 1.90
CA ASP A 69 -4.17 24.52 1.88
C ASP A 69 -4.66 24.13 0.46
N GLU A 70 -5.03 25.11 -0.38
CA GLU A 70 -5.38 24.87 -1.79
C GLU A 70 -4.14 24.64 -2.68
N LYS A 71 -2.99 25.26 -2.37
CA LYS A 71 -1.73 24.98 -3.08
C LYS A 71 -1.19 23.58 -2.76
N LYS A 72 -1.33 23.12 -1.50
CA LYS A 72 -1.07 21.72 -1.15
C LYS A 72 -2.03 20.76 -1.87
N LYS A 73 -3.22 21.22 -2.27
CA LYS A 73 -4.17 20.44 -3.08
C LYS A 73 -3.78 20.28 -4.56
N THR A 74 -2.82 21.02 -5.10
CA THR A 74 -2.46 20.94 -6.53
C THR A 74 -1.04 20.48 -6.78
N ARG A 75 -0.24 20.28 -5.72
CA ARG A 75 1.17 19.90 -5.79
C ARG A 75 1.39 18.54 -5.14
N ILE A 76 2.36 17.78 -5.67
CA ILE A 76 2.88 16.59 -4.99
C ILE A 76 4.08 17.04 -4.16
N LEU A 77 3.90 17.05 -2.85
CA LEU A 77 4.92 17.41 -1.89
C LEU A 77 5.39 16.14 -1.19
N VAL A 78 6.70 15.94 -1.16
CA VAL A 78 7.33 14.77 -0.54
C VAL A 78 8.12 15.24 0.67
N PRO A 79 7.89 14.66 1.88
CA PRO A 79 8.71 14.95 3.04
C PRO A 79 10.17 14.54 2.79
N ILE A 80 11.09 15.46 3.08
CA ILE A 80 12.52 15.25 2.98
C ILE A 80 13.24 15.74 4.24
N SER A 81 14.37 15.09 4.55
CA SER A 81 15.34 15.64 5.53
C SER A 81 16.67 15.85 4.83
N LEU A 82 17.22 17.05 4.99
CA LEU A 82 18.48 17.48 4.41
C LEU A 82 19.54 17.55 5.51
N THR A 83 20.72 17.01 5.22
CA THR A 83 21.86 17.00 6.13
C THR A 83 23.14 17.45 5.43
N TRP A 84 23.83 18.40 6.05
CA TRP A 84 25.12 18.92 5.60
C TRP A 84 25.90 19.42 6.81
N GLU A 85 27.21 19.19 6.87
CA GLU A 85 28.11 19.75 7.91
C GLU A 85 27.58 19.66 9.37
N GLY A 86 26.85 18.58 9.70
CA GLY A 86 26.26 18.37 11.03
C GLY A 86 24.91 19.07 11.27
N VAL A 87 24.42 19.87 10.32
CA VAL A 87 23.07 20.44 10.31
C VAL A 87 22.08 19.39 9.82
N HIS A 88 20.89 19.35 10.42
CA HIS A 88 19.76 18.54 10.01
C HIS A 88 18.51 19.42 9.89
N LEU A 89 17.85 19.36 8.74
CA LEU A 89 16.67 20.17 8.44
C LEU A 89 15.57 19.32 7.79
N GLU A 90 14.35 19.40 8.31
CA GLU A 90 13.18 18.77 7.72
C GLU A 90 12.37 19.79 6.91
N THR A 91 11.93 19.39 5.71
CA THR A 91 11.10 20.22 4.84
C THR A 91 10.31 19.34 3.86
N GLU A 92 9.42 19.95 3.08
CA GLU A 92 8.76 19.29 1.95
C GLU A 92 9.43 19.72 0.63
N ALA A 93 9.62 18.76 -0.28
CA ALA A 93 10.08 19.00 -1.64
C ALA A 93 8.94 18.85 -2.64
N PHE A 94 8.84 19.77 -3.58
CA PHE A 94 7.86 19.72 -4.67
C PHE A 94 8.38 18.86 -5.82
N LEU A 95 7.61 17.85 -6.24
CA LEU A 95 7.91 17.08 -7.45
C LEU A 95 7.37 17.79 -8.69
N ASP A 96 8.26 18.10 -9.63
CA ASP A 96 7.90 18.78 -10.87
C ASP A 96 8.56 18.13 -12.08
N SER A 97 7.79 17.36 -12.86
CA SER A 97 8.28 16.77 -14.10
C SER A 97 8.57 17.79 -15.20
N GLY A 98 8.08 19.03 -15.06
CA GLY A 98 8.35 20.14 -15.98
C GLY A 98 9.65 20.91 -15.65
N ALA A 99 10.25 20.66 -14.49
CA ALA A 99 11.49 21.32 -14.08
C ALA A 99 12.72 20.65 -14.71
N SER A 100 13.58 21.44 -15.37
CA SER A 100 14.80 20.94 -16.02
C SER A 100 15.95 20.63 -15.05
N GLY A 101 15.81 20.99 -13.78
CA GLY A 101 16.83 20.85 -12.74
C GLY A 101 16.23 20.52 -11.38
N ASN A 102 17.09 20.18 -10.43
CA ASN A 102 16.74 20.11 -9.02
C ASN A 102 17.09 21.45 -8.39
N PHE A 103 16.09 22.13 -7.82
CA PHE A 103 16.23 23.52 -7.42
C PHE A 103 16.02 23.72 -5.92
N MET A 104 16.65 24.75 -5.37
CA MET A 104 16.41 25.23 -4.01
C MET A 104 16.25 26.75 -4.01
N ASP A 105 15.32 27.24 -3.19
CA ASP A 105 15.07 28.66 -3.05
C ASP A 105 16.25 29.37 -2.35
N ARG A 106 16.65 30.53 -2.89
CA ARG A 106 17.76 31.34 -2.37
C ARG A 106 17.53 31.78 -0.92
N CYS A 107 16.33 32.26 -0.59
CA CYS A 107 16.03 32.71 0.77
C CYS A 107 16.00 31.55 1.75
N PHE A 108 15.51 30.38 1.32
CA PHE A 108 15.55 29.16 2.11
C PHE A 108 16.98 28.70 2.41
N ALA A 109 17.86 28.66 1.40
CA ALA A 109 19.27 28.31 1.60
C ALA A 109 19.98 29.29 2.55
N ALA A 110 19.78 30.60 2.34
CA ALA A 110 20.38 31.64 3.18
C ALA A 110 19.89 31.57 4.63
N LYS A 111 18.58 31.37 4.85
CA LYS A 111 17.98 31.27 6.19
C LYS A 111 18.55 30.10 7.00
N ASN A 112 18.86 28.99 6.33
CA ASN A 112 19.40 27.79 6.98
C ASN A 112 20.93 27.74 6.97
N LEU A 113 21.61 28.80 6.52
CA LEU A 113 23.07 28.88 6.46
C LEU A 113 23.69 27.74 5.63
N LEU A 114 23.03 27.33 4.56
CA LEU A 114 23.55 26.30 3.66
C LEU A 114 24.64 26.90 2.74
N PRO A 115 25.87 26.36 2.73
CA PRO A 115 26.93 26.87 1.87
C PRO A 115 26.61 26.73 0.38
N LEU A 116 26.92 27.77 -0.38
CA LEU A 116 26.72 27.84 -1.83
C LEU A 116 28.06 27.89 -2.57
N VAL A 117 28.11 27.21 -3.72
CA VAL A 117 29.26 27.15 -4.62
C VAL A 117 28.94 27.93 -5.89
N LEU A 118 29.83 28.86 -6.26
CA LEU A 118 29.69 29.62 -7.50
C LEU A 118 29.97 28.70 -8.71
N LYS A 119 29.10 28.76 -9.72
CA LYS A 119 29.28 28.03 -10.98
C LYS A 119 30.28 28.76 -11.87
N GLU A 120 31.14 28.00 -12.55
CA GLU A 120 32.07 28.55 -13.54
C GLU A 120 31.35 29.26 -14.69
N ARG A 121 30.17 28.75 -15.07
CA ARG A 121 29.30 29.31 -16.11
C ARG A 121 27.87 29.39 -15.59
N PRO A 122 27.27 30.59 -15.52
CA PRO A 122 25.86 30.74 -15.18
C PRO A 122 24.96 30.01 -16.17
N LEU A 123 23.91 29.34 -15.67
CA LEU A 123 22.91 28.67 -16.51
C LEU A 123 21.71 29.59 -16.68
N MET A 124 21.31 29.83 -17.93
CA MET A 124 20.06 30.55 -18.19
C MET A 124 18.86 29.63 -18.01
N VAL A 125 17.82 30.12 -17.32
CA VAL A 125 16.59 29.37 -17.09
C VAL A 125 15.37 30.20 -17.46
N GLU A 126 14.51 29.58 -18.25
CA GLU A 126 13.27 30.14 -18.76
C GLU A 126 12.07 29.35 -18.23
N ALA A 127 10.96 30.04 -18.03
CA ALA A 127 9.67 29.40 -17.80
C ALA A 127 9.15 28.77 -19.09
N ILE A 128 8.08 27.98 -18.98
CA ILE A 128 7.47 27.29 -20.12
C ILE A 128 6.95 28.24 -21.23
N ASP A 129 6.69 29.50 -20.90
CA ASP A 129 6.28 30.54 -21.85
C ASP A 129 7.49 31.24 -22.53
N GLY A 130 8.71 30.74 -22.31
CA GLY A 130 9.96 31.28 -22.85
C GLY A 130 10.43 32.55 -22.15
N LYS A 131 9.74 33.00 -21.09
CA LYS A 131 10.18 34.17 -20.33
C LYS A 131 11.24 33.80 -19.32
N PRO A 132 12.24 34.66 -19.09
CA PRO A 132 13.19 34.47 -18.00
C PRO A 132 12.48 34.40 -16.65
N LEU A 133 12.96 33.53 -15.76
CA LEU A 133 12.57 33.56 -14.35
C LEU A 133 13.02 34.86 -13.70
N SER A 134 12.46 35.19 -12.52
CA SER A 134 12.89 36.35 -11.71
C SER A 134 14.41 36.35 -11.45
N CYS A 135 15.00 35.17 -11.38
CA CYS A 135 16.45 34.97 -11.45
C CYS A 135 16.79 34.27 -12.79
N PRO A 136 17.11 35.02 -13.87
CA PRO A 136 17.32 34.43 -15.19
C PRO A 136 18.59 33.59 -15.29
N HIS A 137 19.56 33.85 -14.42
CA HIS A 137 20.86 33.19 -14.40
C HIS A 137 21.08 32.46 -13.08
N ILE A 138 21.07 31.14 -13.14
CA ILE A 138 21.51 30.30 -12.03
C ILE A 138 23.02 30.38 -11.94
N THR A 139 23.50 31.05 -10.91
CA THR A 139 24.91 31.34 -10.66
C THR A 139 25.52 30.45 -9.57
N HIS A 140 24.68 29.86 -8.72
CA HIS A 140 25.12 29.13 -7.55
C HIS A 140 24.44 27.76 -7.49
N ASP A 141 25.19 26.78 -7.01
CA ASP A 141 24.67 25.49 -6.55
C ASP A 141 24.88 25.39 -5.03
N THR A 142 24.19 24.48 -4.36
CA THR A 142 24.56 24.06 -3.01
C THR A 142 25.85 23.24 -3.04
N ILE A 143 26.51 23.10 -1.89
CA ILE A 143 27.40 21.95 -1.67
C ILE A 143 26.64 20.62 -1.80
N ASP A 144 27.38 19.50 -1.76
CA ASP A 144 26.77 18.18 -1.64
C ASP A 144 25.96 18.08 -0.34
N VAL A 145 24.64 17.91 -0.46
CA VAL A 145 23.73 17.74 0.66
C VAL A 145 23.25 16.29 0.67
N CYS A 146 23.24 15.66 1.83
CA CYS A 146 22.64 14.36 1.97
C CYS A 146 21.13 14.52 2.20
N MET A 147 20.33 14.10 1.22
CA MET A 147 18.88 14.11 1.28
C MET A 147 18.37 12.72 1.66
N THR A 148 17.38 12.70 2.54
CA THR A 148 16.59 11.51 2.85
C THR A 148 15.13 11.77 2.55
N THR A 149 14.42 10.76 2.04
CA THR A 149 12.98 10.82 1.80
C THR A 149 12.33 9.47 2.05
N GLY A 150 11.14 9.51 2.66
CA GLY A 150 10.52 8.30 3.22
C GLY A 150 11.42 7.62 4.25
N VAL A 151 11.24 6.30 4.42
CA VAL A 151 11.94 5.54 5.46
C VAL A 151 13.35 5.10 5.04
N LEU A 152 13.58 4.94 3.73
CA LEU A 152 14.74 4.20 3.23
C LEU A 152 15.58 4.95 2.21
N HIS A 153 15.03 5.93 1.49
CA HIS A 153 15.75 6.56 0.39
C HIS A 153 16.66 7.67 0.93
N ARG A 154 17.95 7.53 0.65
CA ARG A 154 19.04 8.40 1.05
C ARG A 154 20.02 8.58 -0.10
N GLU A 155 20.29 9.81 -0.47
CA GLU A 155 21.24 10.12 -1.53
C GLU A 155 22.05 11.38 -1.20
N THR A 156 23.11 11.59 -1.96
CA THR A 156 23.83 12.86 -2.00
C THR A 156 23.39 13.61 -3.25
N ILE A 157 22.94 14.84 -3.08
CA ILE A 157 22.36 15.66 -4.15
C ILE A 157 22.83 17.12 -4.02
N ARG A 158 22.95 17.81 -5.16
CA ARG A 158 23.14 19.26 -5.22
C ARG A 158 21.92 19.92 -5.81
N PHE A 159 21.58 21.10 -5.28
CA PHE A 159 20.49 21.91 -5.78
C PHE A 159 21.01 23.17 -6.45
N GLN A 160 20.38 23.53 -7.56
CA GLN A 160 20.61 24.77 -8.27
C GLN A 160 19.79 25.89 -7.62
N ILE A 161 20.41 27.04 -7.36
CA ILE A 161 19.73 28.11 -6.62
C ILE A 161 18.88 28.98 -7.55
N ILE A 162 17.60 29.11 -7.21
CA ILE A 162 16.61 29.96 -7.88
C ILE A 162 15.86 30.84 -6.87
N ASP A 163 15.11 31.83 -7.35
CA ASP A 163 14.18 32.60 -6.52
C ASP A 163 12.77 32.00 -6.67
N SER A 164 12.37 31.17 -5.71
CA SER A 164 11.07 30.47 -5.70
C SER A 164 10.49 30.43 -4.28
N PRO A 165 9.98 31.55 -3.78
CA PRO A 165 9.56 31.68 -2.38
C PRO A 165 8.39 30.76 -2.00
N SER A 166 7.69 30.19 -3.00
CA SER A 166 6.55 29.29 -2.78
C SER A 166 6.88 27.80 -2.78
N CYS A 167 8.13 27.43 -3.13
CA CYS A 167 8.61 26.05 -3.18
C CYS A 167 10.08 26.01 -2.72
N PRO A 168 10.35 25.75 -1.42
CA PRO A 168 11.71 25.75 -0.88
C PRO A 168 12.68 24.81 -1.60
N VAL A 169 12.19 23.64 -2.01
CA VAL A 169 12.94 22.62 -2.73
C VAL A 169 12.07 22.06 -3.86
N VAL A 170 12.67 21.89 -5.04
CA VAL A 170 12.04 21.27 -6.21
C VAL A 170 12.90 20.10 -6.67
N LEU A 171 12.30 18.92 -6.78
CA LEU A 171 12.89 17.74 -7.41
C LEU A 171 12.34 17.64 -8.82
N GLY A 172 13.20 17.93 -9.79
CA GLY A 172 12.83 18.06 -11.19
C GLY A 172 13.00 16.78 -11.98
N PHE A 173 12.93 16.92 -13.30
CA PHE A 173 13.09 15.83 -14.26
C PHE A 173 14.40 15.03 -14.07
N PRO A 174 15.57 15.62 -13.76
CA PRO A 174 16.78 14.84 -13.52
C PRO A 174 16.65 13.86 -12.35
N TRP A 175 16.03 14.27 -11.25
CA TRP A 175 15.78 13.40 -10.10
C TRP A 175 14.73 12.32 -10.45
N LEU A 176 13.67 12.70 -11.17
CA LEU A 176 12.62 11.77 -11.58
C LEU A 176 13.12 10.69 -12.56
N ILE A 177 14.02 11.02 -13.48
CA ILE A 177 14.63 10.03 -14.38
C ILE A 177 15.56 9.08 -13.64
N GLU A 178 16.45 9.59 -12.78
CA GLU A 178 17.45 8.75 -12.08
C GLU A 178 16.76 7.71 -11.20
N HIS A 179 15.70 8.14 -10.49
CA HIS A 179 15.03 7.30 -9.50
C HIS A 179 13.80 6.57 -10.03
N ASN A 180 13.24 7.04 -11.15
CA ASN A 180 12.07 6.48 -11.84
C ASN A 180 10.97 5.93 -10.88
N PRO A 181 10.45 6.74 -9.95
CA PRO A 181 9.49 6.27 -8.96
C PRO A 181 8.10 6.02 -9.58
N VAL A 182 7.36 5.06 -9.02
CA VAL A 182 5.92 4.93 -9.29
C VAL A 182 5.18 5.88 -8.36
N ILE A 183 4.60 6.93 -8.95
CA ILE A 183 3.84 7.95 -8.23
C ILE A 183 2.35 7.63 -8.33
N ASP A 184 1.67 7.57 -7.19
CA ASP A 184 0.21 7.61 -7.14
C ASP A 184 -0.23 9.07 -7.17
N TRP A 185 -0.55 9.55 -8.37
CA TRP A 185 -0.93 10.95 -8.59
C TRP A 185 -2.23 11.35 -7.87
N ALA A 186 -3.12 10.38 -7.60
CA ALA A 186 -4.38 10.64 -6.90
C ALA A 186 -4.16 10.78 -5.39
N GLN A 187 -3.29 9.93 -4.82
CA GLN A 187 -2.92 9.96 -3.40
C GLN A 187 -1.77 10.91 -3.09
N ARG A 188 -1.04 11.35 -4.12
CA ARG A 188 0.16 12.21 -4.08
C ARG A 188 1.29 11.60 -3.27
N ASP A 189 1.53 10.32 -3.52
CA ASP A 189 2.47 9.51 -2.77
C ASP A 189 3.40 8.73 -3.71
N ILE A 190 4.61 8.43 -3.25
CA ILE A 190 5.55 7.56 -3.95
C ILE A 190 5.31 6.11 -3.49
N LYS A 191 4.77 5.28 -4.38
CA LYS A 191 4.45 3.86 -4.09
C LYS A 191 5.69 2.99 -4.04
N CYS A 192 6.58 3.17 -5.00
CA CYS A 192 7.83 2.42 -5.09
C CYS A 192 8.89 3.15 -5.91
N TRP A 193 10.13 2.73 -5.75
CA TRP A 193 11.30 3.27 -6.41
C TRP A 193 11.70 2.43 -7.63
N GLY A 194 12.40 3.06 -8.57
CA GLY A 194 12.99 2.37 -9.71
C GLY A 194 14.10 1.38 -9.29
N PRO A 195 14.49 0.44 -10.17
CA PRO A 195 15.50 -0.57 -9.86
C PRO A 195 16.87 -0.01 -9.47
N SER A 196 17.24 1.16 -10.00
CA SER A 196 18.50 1.87 -9.70
C SER A 196 18.61 2.27 -8.23
N CYS A 197 17.50 2.65 -7.59
CA CYS A 197 17.51 3.09 -6.20
C CYS A 197 17.87 1.95 -5.25
N GLN A 198 17.57 0.69 -5.59
CA GLN A 198 17.81 -0.46 -4.71
C GLN A 198 19.30 -0.64 -4.34
N SER A 199 20.21 -0.30 -5.25
CA SER A 199 21.66 -0.44 -5.02
C SER A 199 22.34 0.86 -4.63
N LYS A 200 21.80 2.02 -5.02
CA LYS A 200 22.46 3.33 -4.87
C LYS A 200 21.89 4.20 -3.75
N CYS A 201 20.58 4.21 -3.59
CA CYS A 201 19.87 5.27 -2.85
C CYS A 201 19.08 4.75 -1.67
N LEU A 202 18.51 3.56 -1.77
CA LEU A 202 17.93 2.93 -0.60
C LEU A 202 19.09 2.59 0.32
N GLY A 203 19.18 3.31 1.44
CA GLY A 203 20.16 3.01 2.47
C GLY A 203 20.10 1.50 2.72
N ARG A 204 21.26 0.88 2.94
CA ARG A 204 21.32 -0.47 3.52
C ARG A 204 20.77 -0.41 4.94
N VAL A 205 19.48 -0.15 5.05
CA VAL A 205 18.73 -0.45 6.23
C VAL A 205 18.39 -1.91 6.05
N ASN A 206 19.04 -2.74 6.85
CA ASN A 206 18.52 -4.06 7.19
C ASN A 206 17.22 -3.89 8.01
N VAL A 207 16.21 -3.23 7.43
CA VAL A 207 14.83 -3.32 7.85
C VAL A 207 14.19 -4.29 6.89
N ILE A 208 14.23 -5.55 7.33
CA ILE A 208 13.36 -6.61 6.85
C ILE A 208 11.95 -6.14 7.19
N GLY A 209 11.29 -5.50 6.24
CA GLY A 209 10.05 -4.80 6.57
C GLY A 209 9.31 -4.17 5.39
N SER A 210 9.37 -4.76 4.20
CA SER A 210 8.27 -4.76 3.24
C SER A 210 8.49 -5.89 2.23
N LEU A 211 7.44 -6.68 2.04
CA LEU A 211 7.37 -7.90 1.24
C LEU A 211 7.70 -7.62 -0.24
N ASN A 212 8.99 -7.47 -0.55
CA ASN A 212 9.47 -7.87 -1.85
C ASN A 212 9.58 -9.39 -1.80
N ILE A 213 8.60 -10.04 -2.43
CA ILE A 213 8.80 -11.30 -3.13
C ILE A 213 9.82 -11.01 -4.23
N ALA A 214 11.07 -10.78 -3.83
CA ALA A 214 12.20 -11.07 -4.68
C ALA A 214 12.14 -12.58 -4.84
N THR A 215 12.12 -13.03 -6.10
CA THR A 215 12.46 -14.41 -6.46
C THR A 215 13.65 -14.79 -5.60
N ALA A 216 13.42 -15.71 -4.68
CA ALA A 216 14.43 -16.13 -3.74
C ALA A 216 15.69 -16.45 -4.55
N PRO A 217 16.90 -16.00 -4.12
CA PRO A 217 18.10 -16.65 -4.62
C PRO A 217 17.87 -18.16 -4.46
N PRO A 218 18.25 -19.00 -5.44
CA PRO A 218 18.05 -20.44 -5.33
C PRO A 218 18.54 -20.83 -3.95
N LEU A 219 17.63 -21.35 -3.10
CA LEU A 219 17.94 -21.66 -1.71
C LEU A 219 19.27 -22.40 -1.73
N SER A 220 20.33 -21.82 -1.18
CA SER A 220 21.55 -22.58 -0.95
C SER A 220 21.10 -23.77 -0.13
N THR A 221 21.21 -24.97 -0.71
CA THR A 221 20.82 -26.24 -0.08
C THR A 221 21.65 -26.55 1.16
N GLU A 222 22.65 -25.74 1.43
CA GLU A 222 23.59 -25.88 2.52
C GLU A 222 23.16 -25.04 3.71
N VAL A 223 22.75 -25.75 4.76
CA VAL A 223 22.53 -25.18 6.09
C VAL A 223 23.89 -24.75 6.63
N PRO A 224 24.09 -23.48 7.05
CA PRO A 224 25.36 -23.02 7.61
C PRO A 224 25.81 -23.91 8.78
N GLU A 225 27.13 -24.02 8.97
CA GLU A 225 27.72 -24.94 9.95
C GLU A 225 27.18 -24.75 11.38
N CYS A 226 26.94 -23.51 11.79
CA CYS A 226 26.33 -23.16 13.07
C CYS A 226 24.86 -23.60 13.24
N TYR A 227 24.18 -24.06 12.18
CA TYR A 227 22.81 -24.59 12.18
C TYR A 227 22.73 -26.06 11.79
N MET A 228 23.85 -26.76 11.65
CA MET A 228 23.86 -28.18 11.30
C MET A 228 23.13 -29.05 12.33
N ALA A 229 23.13 -28.67 13.60
CA ALA A 229 22.33 -29.30 14.65
C ALA A 229 20.81 -29.19 14.41
N LEU A 230 20.36 -28.18 13.65
CA LEU A 230 18.96 -27.94 13.28
C LEU A 230 18.67 -28.28 11.81
N LYS A 231 19.56 -29.02 11.13
CA LYS A 231 19.43 -29.38 9.71
C LYS A 231 18.06 -29.96 9.35
N GLU A 232 17.47 -30.72 10.28
CA GLU A 232 16.14 -31.31 10.11
C GLU A 232 15.02 -30.26 9.95
N VAL A 233 15.13 -29.09 10.59
CA VAL A 233 14.15 -27.98 10.51
C VAL A 233 14.16 -27.33 9.13
N PHE A 234 15.31 -27.36 8.44
CA PHE A 234 15.46 -26.82 7.09
C PHE A 234 15.11 -27.84 5.99
N SER A 235 14.72 -29.08 6.36
CA SER A 235 14.36 -30.11 5.38
C SER A 235 13.02 -29.83 4.70
N LYS A 236 13.04 -29.78 3.36
CA LYS A 236 11.82 -29.65 2.55
C LYS A 236 10.89 -30.86 2.68
N THR A 237 11.41 -32.06 2.93
CA THR A 237 10.60 -33.29 2.99
C THR A 237 9.59 -33.26 4.14
N ARG A 238 9.90 -32.60 5.26
CA ARG A 238 8.95 -32.45 6.38
C ARG A 238 7.79 -31.51 6.07
N THR A 239 7.93 -30.68 5.04
CA THR A 239 6.85 -29.78 4.59
C THR A 239 5.80 -30.48 3.72
N GLU A 240 6.02 -31.75 3.37
CA GLU A 240 5.14 -32.56 2.52
C GLU A 240 4.14 -33.39 3.33
N VAL A 241 4.28 -33.42 4.66
CA VAL A 241 3.43 -34.20 5.56
C VAL A 241 2.81 -33.27 6.60
N LEU A 242 1.53 -33.51 6.95
CA LEU A 242 0.90 -32.79 8.05
C LEU A 242 1.57 -33.12 9.38
N PRO A 243 1.81 -32.13 10.25
CA PRO A 243 2.32 -32.42 11.58
C PRO A 243 1.29 -33.23 12.38
N PRO A 244 1.75 -34.01 13.37
CA PRO A 244 0.85 -34.75 14.26
C PRO A 244 -0.06 -33.78 15.02
N HIS A 245 -1.28 -34.22 15.31
CA HIS A 245 -2.26 -33.48 16.11
C HIS A 245 -1.71 -33.11 17.48
N ARG A 246 -1.97 -31.87 17.91
CA ARG A 246 -1.50 -31.33 19.19
C ARG A 246 -2.68 -30.84 20.04
N PRO A 247 -2.51 -30.66 21.36
CA PRO A 247 -3.59 -30.16 22.22
C PRO A 247 -4.15 -28.79 21.77
N TYR A 248 -3.32 -27.99 21.11
CA TYR A 248 -3.55 -26.63 20.61
C TYR A 248 -3.79 -26.58 19.09
N ASP A 249 -4.32 -27.65 18.49
CA ASP A 249 -4.83 -27.62 17.12
C ASP A 249 -5.84 -26.49 16.92
N CYS A 250 -5.76 -25.82 15.77
CA CYS A 250 -6.63 -24.69 15.48
C CYS A 250 -8.07 -25.17 15.25
N ALA A 251 -9.02 -24.51 15.92
CA ALA A 251 -10.45 -24.69 15.68
C ALA A 251 -11.01 -23.48 14.93
N ILE A 252 -11.88 -23.73 13.95
CA ILE A 252 -12.67 -22.68 13.29
C ILE A 252 -14.03 -22.66 13.97
N GLU A 253 -14.20 -21.76 14.92
CA GLU A 253 -15.46 -21.61 15.65
C GLU A 253 -16.44 -20.78 14.83
N LEU A 254 -17.66 -21.27 14.68
CA LEU A 254 -18.72 -20.57 13.96
C LEU A 254 -19.65 -19.85 14.94
N LEU A 255 -20.23 -18.74 14.52
CA LEU A 255 -21.24 -18.02 15.28
C LEU A 255 -22.43 -18.95 15.59
N PRO A 256 -22.94 -18.97 16.83
CA PRO A 256 -24.09 -19.80 17.19
C PRO A 256 -25.30 -19.56 16.29
N GLY A 257 -25.98 -20.64 15.91
CA GLY A 257 -27.20 -20.58 15.08
C GLY A 257 -26.97 -20.28 13.59
N THR A 258 -25.73 -20.15 13.13
CA THR A 258 -25.44 -19.93 11.71
C THR A 258 -25.50 -21.22 10.89
N MET A 259 -25.93 -21.08 9.64
CA MET A 259 -25.88 -22.17 8.66
C MET A 259 -24.57 -22.12 7.88
N PRO A 260 -23.97 -23.29 7.60
CA PRO A 260 -22.83 -23.39 6.70
C PRO A 260 -23.07 -22.75 5.33
N PRO A 261 -22.10 -22.00 4.77
CA PRO A 261 -22.25 -21.37 3.47
C PRO A 261 -22.27 -22.42 2.35
N ARG A 262 -23.08 -22.17 1.31
CA ARG A 262 -22.96 -22.88 0.04
C ARG A 262 -21.85 -22.21 -0.78
N GLY A 263 -20.97 -23.02 -1.36
CA GLY A 263 -19.86 -22.55 -2.19
C GLY A 263 -20.38 -22.00 -3.51
N HIS A 264 -19.80 -20.89 -3.97
CA HIS A 264 -20.02 -20.40 -5.33
C HIS A 264 -19.22 -21.27 -6.31
N VAL A 265 -19.88 -21.83 -7.33
CA VAL A 265 -19.18 -22.57 -8.39
C VAL A 265 -18.68 -21.58 -9.42
N TYR A 266 -17.35 -21.50 -9.59
CA TYR A 266 -16.74 -20.68 -10.63
C TYR A 266 -16.60 -21.49 -11.91
N PRO A 267 -16.94 -20.93 -13.08
CA PRO A 267 -16.63 -21.58 -14.34
C PRO A 267 -15.11 -21.61 -14.53
N LEU A 268 -14.58 -22.78 -14.84
CA LEU A 268 -13.16 -23.00 -15.13
C LEU A 268 -12.98 -23.37 -16.60
N SER A 269 -11.93 -22.85 -17.23
CA SER A 269 -11.50 -23.29 -18.55
C SER A 269 -10.98 -24.74 -18.51
N GLN A 270 -10.88 -25.40 -19.67
CA GLN A 270 -10.37 -26.78 -19.72
C GLN A 270 -9.00 -26.92 -19.06
N LYS A 271 -8.07 -26.01 -19.39
CA LYS A 271 -6.73 -25.97 -18.79
C LYS A 271 -6.77 -25.83 -17.26
N GLU A 272 -7.69 -25.02 -16.74
CA GLU A 272 -7.86 -24.84 -15.28
C GLU A 272 -8.45 -26.09 -14.63
N ASN A 273 -9.38 -26.78 -15.30
CA ASN A 273 -9.92 -28.05 -14.80
C ASN A 273 -8.83 -29.12 -14.70
N ASP A 274 -7.98 -29.28 -15.72
CA ASP A 274 -6.91 -30.26 -15.71
C ASP A 274 -5.93 -30.00 -14.54
N ILE A 275 -5.55 -28.72 -14.33
CA ILE A 275 -4.67 -28.31 -13.22
C ILE A 275 -5.37 -28.50 -11.86
N MET A 276 -6.68 -28.25 -11.78
CA MET A 276 -7.46 -28.47 -10.57
C MET A 276 -7.50 -29.95 -10.18
N GLU A 277 -7.73 -30.84 -11.13
CA GLU A 277 -7.75 -32.28 -10.89
C GLU A 277 -6.39 -32.79 -10.41
N GLU A 278 -5.30 -32.33 -11.04
CA GLU A 278 -3.94 -32.63 -10.61
C GLU A 278 -3.66 -32.11 -9.19
N TYR A 279 -4.04 -30.86 -8.89
CA TYR A 279 -3.93 -30.29 -7.56
C TYR A 279 -4.70 -31.12 -6.52
N ILE A 280 -5.93 -31.52 -6.81
CA ILE A 280 -6.74 -32.34 -5.90
C ILE A 280 -6.07 -33.70 -5.67
N ARG A 281 -5.61 -34.36 -6.73
CA ARG A 281 -4.94 -35.67 -6.66
C ARG A 281 -3.69 -35.61 -5.77
N GLU A 282 -2.79 -34.65 -6.01
CA GLU A 282 -1.58 -34.50 -5.21
C GLU A 282 -1.86 -34.21 -3.73
N ASN A 283 -2.83 -33.34 -3.45
CA ASN A 283 -3.15 -32.99 -2.07
C ASN A 283 -3.88 -34.11 -1.32
N LEU A 284 -4.60 -34.99 -2.04
CA LEU A 284 -5.16 -36.22 -1.47
C LEU A 284 -4.06 -37.23 -1.15
N GLU A 285 -3.11 -37.45 -2.06
CA GLU A 285 -1.95 -38.34 -1.86
C GLU A 285 -1.08 -37.88 -0.69
N ARG A 286 -0.84 -36.57 -0.56
CA ARG A 286 -0.11 -35.95 0.57
C ARG A 286 -0.92 -35.91 1.87
N GLY A 287 -2.22 -36.22 1.83
CA GLY A 287 -3.11 -36.16 2.99
C GLY A 287 -3.44 -34.75 3.49
N PHE A 288 -3.14 -33.71 2.70
CA PHE A 288 -3.47 -32.30 3.01
C PHE A 288 -4.97 -32.05 2.90
N ILE A 289 -5.65 -32.76 2.01
CA ILE A 289 -7.11 -32.73 1.87
C ILE A 289 -7.67 -34.15 1.97
N ARG A 290 -8.98 -34.24 2.19
CA ARG A 290 -9.73 -35.50 2.20
C ARG A 290 -11.14 -35.26 1.70
N ARG A 291 -11.77 -36.31 1.19
CA ARG A 291 -13.21 -36.27 0.86
C ARG A 291 -14.03 -35.95 2.12
N SER A 292 -15.04 -35.11 1.96
CA SER A 292 -15.86 -34.58 3.04
C SER A 292 -17.32 -34.54 2.61
N SER A 293 -18.23 -34.91 3.52
CA SER A 293 -19.69 -34.82 3.33
C SER A 293 -20.28 -33.59 4.04
N SER A 294 -19.46 -32.55 4.20
CA SER A 294 -19.84 -31.30 4.87
C SER A 294 -20.99 -30.61 4.13
N PRO A 295 -22.01 -30.10 4.83
CA PRO A 295 -23.06 -29.26 4.22
C PRO A 295 -22.52 -27.90 3.73
N ALA A 296 -21.30 -27.54 4.11
CA ALA A 296 -20.62 -26.32 3.70
C ALA A 296 -19.76 -26.53 2.46
N GLY A 297 -19.76 -25.53 1.58
CA GLY A 297 -18.83 -25.43 0.44
C GLY A 297 -18.19 -24.05 0.35
N ALA A 298 -17.07 -23.99 -0.36
CA ALA A 298 -16.41 -22.74 -0.75
C ALA A 298 -16.07 -22.82 -2.25
N GLY A 299 -16.05 -21.67 -2.92
CA GLY A 299 -15.68 -21.63 -4.33
C GLY A 299 -14.19 -21.86 -4.54
N PHE A 300 -13.83 -22.45 -5.67
CA PHE A 300 -12.45 -22.71 -6.08
C PHE A 300 -12.20 -22.03 -7.43
N PHE A 301 -11.08 -21.31 -7.56
CA PHE A 301 -10.70 -20.62 -8.79
C PHE A 301 -9.18 -20.40 -8.85
N PHE A 302 -8.66 -19.94 -9.99
CA PHE A 302 -7.24 -19.65 -10.16
C PHE A 302 -6.94 -18.15 -10.27
N VAL A 303 -5.74 -17.77 -9.84
CA VAL A 303 -5.17 -16.44 -10.03
C VAL A 303 -3.79 -16.56 -10.67
N SER A 304 -3.54 -15.79 -11.73
CA SER A 304 -2.28 -15.78 -12.45
C SER A 304 -1.13 -15.22 -11.59
N LYS A 305 -0.01 -15.92 -11.54
CA LYS A 305 1.27 -15.39 -11.06
C LYS A 305 1.89 -14.47 -12.11
N LYS A 306 2.82 -13.62 -11.68
CA LYS A 306 3.65 -12.80 -12.58
C LYS A 306 4.42 -13.65 -13.61
N GLU A 307 4.78 -14.88 -13.26
CA GLU A 307 5.51 -15.83 -14.12
C GLU A 307 4.59 -16.72 -14.98
N GLY A 308 3.28 -16.44 -15.04
CA GLY A 308 2.32 -17.16 -15.88
C GLY A 308 1.74 -18.44 -15.28
N ASP A 309 2.30 -18.94 -14.18
CA ASP A 309 1.77 -20.07 -13.43
C ASP A 309 0.46 -19.72 -12.68
N LEU A 310 -0.44 -20.68 -12.45
CA LEU A 310 -1.75 -20.45 -11.84
C LEU A 310 -1.75 -20.83 -10.35
N ARG A 311 -2.23 -19.93 -9.47
CA ARG A 311 -2.40 -20.20 -8.04
C ARG A 311 -3.82 -20.68 -7.75
N PRO A 312 -4.02 -21.89 -7.23
CA PRO A 312 -5.33 -22.31 -6.73
C PRO A 312 -5.73 -21.45 -5.54
N CYS A 313 -6.95 -20.90 -5.57
CA CYS A 313 -7.50 -19.99 -4.57
C CYS A 313 -8.88 -20.50 -4.14
N ILE A 314 -9.12 -20.56 -2.82
CA ILE A 314 -10.40 -20.96 -2.24
C ILE A 314 -11.09 -19.73 -1.64
N ASP A 315 -12.32 -19.46 -2.06
CA ASP A 315 -13.10 -18.32 -1.58
C ASP A 315 -13.76 -18.60 -0.22
N TYR A 316 -13.00 -18.35 0.85
CA TYR A 316 -13.50 -18.44 2.22
C TYR A 316 -14.28 -17.20 2.69
N ARG A 317 -14.58 -16.21 1.83
CA ARG A 317 -15.30 -14.99 2.28
C ARG A 317 -16.65 -15.32 2.92
N GLY A 318 -17.36 -16.34 2.41
CA GLY A 318 -18.61 -16.82 3.00
C GLY A 318 -18.41 -17.38 4.41
N LEU A 319 -17.39 -18.22 4.58
CA LEU A 319 -17.03 -18.82 5.85
C LEU A 319 -16.55 -17.76 6.85
N ASN A 320 -15.63 -16.88 6.45
CA ASN A 320 -15.04 -15.85 7.30
C ASN A 320 -16.07 -14.86 7.88
N ARG A 321 -17.25 -14.71 7.25
CA ARG A 321 -18.35 -13.89 7.79
C ARG A 321 -19.08 -14.55 8.96
N ILE A 322 -19.08 -15.88 9.01
CA ILE A 322 -19.77 -16.65 10.06
C ILE A 322 -18.80 -17.23 11.09
N THR A 323 -17.48 -17.07 10.89
CA THR A 323 -16.45 -17.47 11.85
C THR A 323 -16.32 -16.44 12.98
N ILE A 324 -16.19 -16.91 14.22
CA ILE A 324 -15.86 -16.07 15.37
C ILE A 324 -14.45 -15.51 15.18
N ARG A 325 -14.32 -14.18 15.18
CA ARG A 325 -13.02 -13.53 15.02
C ARG A 325 -12.19 -13.73 16.27
N ASN A 326 -11.13 -14.53 16.16
CA ASN A 326 -10.08 -14.58 17.17
C ASN A 326 -9.18 -13.35 17.04
N ALA A 327 -9.59 -12.24 17.66
CA ALA A 327 -8.85 -10.98 17.67
C ALA A 327 -7.75 -11.01 18.72
N TYR A 328 -6.77 -11.90 18.55
CA TYR A 328 -5.58 -11.90 19.38
C TYR A 328 -4.83 -10.56 19.18
N PRO A 329 -4.47 -9.84 20.25
CA PRO A 329 -3.80 -8.56 20.14
C PRO A 329 -2.40 -8.78 19.59
N ILE A 330 -2.20 -8.43 18.31
CA ILE A 330 -0.87 -8.35 17.72
C ILE A 330 -0.32 -6.97 18.09
N PRO A 331 0.83 -6.90 18.78
CA PRO A 331 1.42 -5.62 19.18
C PRO A 331 1.76 -4.78 17.96
N LEU A 332 1.73 -3.46 18.13
CA LEU A 332 2.09 -2.55 17.04
C LEU A 332 3.58 -2.70 16.71
N ILE A 333 3.91 -2.72 15.42
CA ILE A 333 5.30 -2.90 14.96
C ILE A 333 6.23 -1.84 15.57
N THR A 334 5.78 -0.59 15.70
CA THR A 334 6.56 0.48 16.33
C THR A 334 6.85 0.20 17.80
N GLU A 335 5.86 -0.31 18.55
CA GLU A 335 6.03 -0.70 19.96
C GLU A 335 7.03 -1.86 20.11
N LEU A 336 7.03 -2.81 19.17
CA LEU A 336 8.03 -3.88 19.14
C LEU A 336 9.44 -3.32 18.91
N PHE A 337 9.60 -2.32 18.04
CA PHE A 337 10.90 -1.69 17.77
C PHE A 337 11.38 -0.79 18.92
N ASP A 338 10.49 -0.03 19.56
CA ASP A 338 10.84 0.85 20.69
C ASP A 338 11.37 0.07 21.90
N ARG A 339 10.97 -1.20 22.03
CA ARG A 339 11.48 -2.13 23.05
C ARG A 339 12.90 -2.63 22.77
N LEU A 340 13.37 -2.54 21.53
CA LEU A 340 14.74 -2.90 21.13
C LEU A 340 15.67 -1.69 21.30
N LYS A 341 16.08 -1.39 22.54
CA LYS A 341 17.07 -0.32 22.81
C LYS A 341 18.51 -0.89 22.84
N GLY A 342 19.40 -0.26 22.08
CA GLY A 342 20.84 -0.58 22.03
C GLY A 342 21.29 -1.23 20.71
N PRO A 343 22.60 -1.49 20.53
CA PRO A 343 23.10 -2.22 19.37
C PRO A 343 22.68 -3.70 19.47
N VAL A 344 21.76 -4.12 18.59
CA VAL A 344 21.23 -5.50 18.57
C VAL A 344 21.50 -6.14 17.22
N PHE A 345 22.17 -7.30 17.23
CA PHE A 345 22.24 -8.17 16.06
C PHE A 345 20.89 -8.89 15.91
N ILE A 346 20.12 -8.51 14.88
CA ILE A 346 18.82 -9.12 14.61
C ILE A 346 19.01 -10.24 13.60
N ARG A 347 18.54 -11.45 13.95
CA ARG A 347 18.44 -12.58 13.04
C ARG A 347 16.98 -12.89 12.78
N SER A 348 16.58 -12.82 11.51
CA SER A 348 15.25 -13.21 11.07
C SER A 348 15.23 -14.69 10.72
N LEU A 349 14.24 -15.40 11.25
CA LEU A 349 13.86 -16.72 10.78
C LEU A 349 12.49 -16.58 10.13
N ILE A 350 12.42 -16.82 8.84
CA ILE A 350 11.16 -16.81 8.10
C ILE A 350 10.65 -18.24 8.10
N TYR A 351 9.55 -18.48 8.80
CA TYR A 351 8.81 -19.71 8.58
C TYR A 351 8.21 -19.63 7.18
N ALA A 352 8.57 -20.58 6.32
CA ALA A 352 7.80 -20.81 5.09
C ALA A 352 6.44 -21.35 5.54
N GLU A 353 5.53 -20.46 5.90
CA GLU A 353 4.15 -20.80 6.22
C GLU A 353 3.51 -21.41 4.98
N ARG A 354 3.60 -22.73 4.87
CA ARG A 354 2.45 -23.48 4.38
C ARG A 354 1.49 -23.50 5.56
N THR A 355 0.29 -22.96 5.36
CA THR A 355 -0.85 -23.06 6.31
C THR A 355 -1.16 -24.51 6.74
N THR A 356 -0.49 -25.50 6.14
CA THR A 356 -0.51 -26.93 6.47
C THR A 356 0.21 -27.32 7.77
N TRP A 357 0.97 -26.42 8.41
CA TRP A 357 1.73 -26.75 9.65
C TRP A 357 0.96 -26.60 10.96
N SER A 358 -0.30 -26.16 10.91
CA SER A 358 -1.20 -26.24 12.06
C SER A 358 -2.21 -27.36 11.82
N GLY A 359 -2.24 -28.34 12.73
CA GLY A 359 -3.28 -29.36 12.72
C GLY A 359 -4.63 -28.70 12.98
N LEU A 360 -5.63 -29.00 12.15
CA LEU A 360 -7.00 -28.56 12.43
C LEU A 360 -7.67 -29.55 13.38
N ARG A 361 -8.23 -29.04 14.48
CA ARG A 361 -8.82 -29.88 15.53
C ARG A 361 -10.05 -30.61 15.00
N ARG A 362 -10.14 -31.93 15.22
CA ARG A 362 -11.37 -32.67 14.94
C ARG A 362 -12.43 -32.34 16.02
N GLY A 363 -13.47 -31.60 15.65
CA GLY A 363 -14.61 -31.36 16.54
C GLY A 363 -15.42 -32.63 16.83
N MET A 364 -15.83 -32.82 18.09
CA MET A 364 -16.50 -34.02 18.62
C MET A 364 -17.99 -34.16 18.25
N ASN A 365 -18.71 -33.14 17.77
CA ASN A 365 -20.19 -33.19 17.72
C ASN A 365 -20.81 -32.84 16.35
N GLY A 366 -20.49 -33.61 15.29
CA GLY A 366 -21.32 -33.73 14.08
C GLY A 366 -21.52 -32.48 13.19
N LYS A 367 -21.13 -31.28 13.62
CA LYS A 367 -21.19 -30.03 12.86
C LYS A 367 -19.76 -29.69 12.41
N ARG A 368 -19.29 -30.35 11.35
CA ARG A 368 -17.91 -30.25 10.86
C ARG A 368 -17.84 -29.40 9.60
N LEU A 369 -17.13 -28.29 9.67
CA LEU A 369 -16.50 -27.66 8.51
C LEU A 369 -15.01 -28.03 8.50
N LEU A 370 -14.68 -29.06 7.74
CA LEU A 370 -13.42 -29.09 7.02
C LEU A 370 -13.80 -28.78 5.59
N ILE A 371 -13.82 -27.48 5.25
CA ILE A 371 -13.95 -27.07 3.86
C ILE A 371 -12.54 -27.11 3.29
N HIS A 372 -12.16 -28.23 2.69
CA HIS A 372 -11.18 -28.21 1.63
C HIS A 372 -11.75 -29.12 0.54
N VAL A 373 -12.21 -28.46 -0.55
CA VAL A 373 -12.82 -29.05 -1.76
C VAL A 373 -14.02 -29.96 -1.48
N ALA A 374 -15.08 -29.40 -0.90
CA ALA A 374 -16.41 -30.02 -0.96
C ALA A 374 -17.26 -29.20 -1.95
N GLY A 375 -17.32 -29.70 -3.19
CA GLY A 375 -18.22 -29.14 -4.20
C GLY A 375 -17.80 -29.30 -5.66
N ILE A 376 -17.12 -30.38 -6.08
CA ILE A 376 -16.87 -30.63 -7.53
C ILE A 376 -17.11 -32.11 -7.93
N MET A 377 -17.77 -32.92 -7.11
CA MET A 377 -18.27 -34.22 -7.58
C MET A 377 -19.71 -34.41 -7.10
N ASN A 378 -20.64 -33.88 -7.88
CA ASN A 378 -22.00 -34.40 -7.98
C ASN A 378 -22.63 -33.85 -9.26
N THR A 379 -22.30 -34.51 -10.36
CA THR A 379 -23.24 -35.02 -11.38
C THR A 379 -22.60 -36.23 -12.02
#